data_AF-A0AAD8U4A1-F1
#
_entry.id   AF-A0AAD8U4A1-F1
#
_cell.length_a   1.000
_cell.length_b   1.000
_cell.length_c   1.000
_cell.angle_alpha   90.00
_cell.angle_beta   90.00
_cell.angle_gamma   90.00
#
_symmetry.space_group_name_H-M   'P 1'
#
loop_
_entity.id
_entity.type
_entity.pdbx_description
1 polymer ?
#
loop_
_entity_poly.entity_id
_entity_poly.type
_entity_poly.pdbx_seq_one_letter_code
_entity_poly.pdbx_strand_id
1 'polypeptide(L)'
;MVENGIYLQPRLSTAAARKLLEVHRLVAGISLGPGTDRRFIDSPRKGNFCSREAYIMMSPPHPPDASACVAWSLRLPSKLKIFAYLADIDRLRRFSIWELPAPLGVATATWYFGVVAIMWSIWKTRNDLVFNGNTATPSFPIRRACDDIALWRWRIPRLGRADVDELRSYMIMRCD
;
A
#
# COMPACT_ATOMS: atom_id res chain seq x y z
N MET A 1 8.48 -20.39 31.50
CA MET A 1 9.42 -19.63 30.65
C MET A 1 9.22 -20.07 29.22
N VAL A 2 8.42 -19.32 28.45
CA VAL A 2 8.39 -19.38 26.99
C VAL A 2 8.40 -17.95 26.51
N GLU A 3 9.24 -17.72 25.50
CA GLU A 3 9.89 -16.48 25.12
C GLU A 3 8.96 -15.42 24.53
N ASN A 4 9.49 -14.19 24.58
CA ASN A 4 9.01 -12.96 23.97
C ASN A 4 8.84 -13.08 22.43
N GLY A 5 7.85 -13.85 21.98
CA GLY A 5 7.31 -13.75 20.63
C GLY A 5 6.46 -12.49 20.54
N ILE A 6 6.88 -11.53 19.73
CA ILE A 6 6.15 -10.30 19.35
C ILE A 6 4.64 -10.58 19.34
N TYR A 7 3.88 -9.91 20.22
CA TYR A 7 2.43 -10.04 20.36
C TYR A 7 1.71 -9.72 19.03
N LEU A 8 1.63 -10.70 18.12
CA LEU A 8 0.79 -10.65 16.95
C LEU A 8 -0.65 -10.87 17.42
N GLN A 9 -1.28 -9.79 17.86
CA GLN A 9 -2.71 -9.75 18.16
C GLN A 9 -3.48 -10.22 16.91
N PRO A 10 -4.38 -11.21 17.02
CA PRO A 10 -5.22 -11.64 15.92
C PRO A 10 -6.06 -10.47 15.42
N ARG A 11 -5.74 -9.93 14.24
CA ARG A 11 -6.50 -8.83 13.61
C ARG A 11 -7.71 -9.37 12.84
N LEU A 12 -8.55 -10.16 13.51
CA LEU A 12 -9.81 -10.64 12.94
C LEU A 12 -10.92 -9.65 13.28
N SER A 13 -11.38 -8.90 12.28
CA SER A 13 -12.64 -8.16 12.42
C SER A 13 -13.81 -9.12 12.61
N THR A 14 -14.92 -8.65 13.18
CA THR A 14 -16.14 -9.47 13.37
C THR A 14 -16.61 -10.12 12.06
N ALA A 15 -16.48 -9.41 10.93
CA ALA A 15 -16.79 -9.94 9.61
C ALA A 15 -15.82 -11.04 9.17
N ALA A 16 -14.52 -10.90 9.46
CA ALA A 16 -13.52 -11.91 9.16
C ALA A 16 -13.72 -13.16 10.03
N ALA A 17 -14.10 -13.00 11.30
CA ALA A 17 -14.35 -14.12 12.22
C ALA A 17 -15.52 -15.01 11.76
N ARG A 18 -16.60 -14.40 11.25
CA ARG A 18 -17.72 -15.15 10.67
C ARG A 18 -17.32 -15.90 9.40
N LYS A 19 -16.57 -15.26 8.50
CA LYS A 19 -16.04 -15.93 7.29
C LYS A 19 -15.10 -17.07 7.63
N LEU A 20 -14.28 -16.92 8.68
CA LEU A 20 -13.40 -17.98 9.15
C LEU A 20 -14.21 -19.21 9.58
N LEU A 21 -15.31 -19.02 10.31
CA LEU A 21 -16.20 -20.11 10.69
C LEU A 21 -16.83 -20.82 9.48
N GLU A 22 -17.22 -20.07 8.45
CA GLU A 22 -17.73 -20.63 7.19
C GLU A 22 -16.66 -21.50 6.49
N VAL A 23 -15.42 -20.99 6.37
CA VAL A 23 -14.31 -21.75 5.78
C VAL A 23 -14.01 -23.00 6.60
N HIS A 24 -13.96 -22.92 7.93
CA HIS A 24 -13.74 -24.08 8.78
C HIS A 24 -14.80 -25.17 8.57
N ARG A 25 -16.06 -24.80 8.38
CA ARG A 25 -17.13 -25.77 8.08
C ARG A 25 -16.93 -26.45 6.72
N LEU A 26 -16.52 -25.70 5.70
CA LEU A 26 -16.27 -26.24 4.37
C LEU A 26 -15.07 -27.20 4.35
N VAL A 27 -14.02 -26.89 5.10
CA VAL A 27 -12.78 -27.67 5.14
C VAL A 27 -12.87 -28.85 6.11
N ALA A 28 -13.81 -28.85 7.06
CA ALA A 28 -13.99 -29.93 8.03
C ALA A 28 -14.24 -31.32 7.41
N GLY A 29 -14.80 -31.38 6.20
CA GLY A 29 -15.02 -32.62 5.46
C GLY A 29 -13.82 -33.10 4.64
N ILE A 30 -12.70 -32.37 4.64
CA ILE A 30 -11.52 -32.67 3.82
C ILE A 30 -10.53 -33.49 4.65
N SER A 31 -10.43 -34.78 4.34
CA SER A 31 -9.38 -35.65 4.87
C SER A 31 -8.14 -35.56 4.00
N LEU A 32 -7.03 -35.10 4.57
CA LEU A 32 -5.74 -35.05 3.88
C LEU A 32 -5.11 -36.44 3.86
N GLY A 33 -4.64 -36.88 2.68
CA GLY A 33 -3.91 -38.14 2.55
C GLY A 33 -2.49 -38.04 3.13
N PRO A 34 -1.86 -39.16 3.49
CA PRO A 34 -0.45 -39.18 3.88
C PRO A 34 0.43 -38.82 2.68
N GLY A 35 1.28 -37.79 2.82
CA GLY A 35 2.20 -37.35 1.78
C GLY A 35 2.57 -35.88 1.87
N THR A 36 3.51 -35.45 1.03
CA THR A 36 3.87 -34.03 0.90
C THR A 36 2.87 -33.31 -0.01
N ASP A 37 2.49 -32.07 0.35
CA ASP A 37 1.69 -31.19 -0.51
C ASP A 37 2.35 -31.03 -1.89
N ARG A 38 1.64 -31.37 -2.97
CA ARG A 38 2.12 -31.19 -4.35
C ARG A 38 1.18 -30.27 -5.09
N ARG A 39 1.73 -29.20 -5.64
CA ARG A 39 0.97 -28.17 -6.35
C ARG A 39 1.22 -28.31 -7.85
N PHE A 40 0.14 -28.38 -8.61
CA PHE A 40 0.17 -28.48 -10.06
C PHE A 40 -0.58 -27.30 -10.67
N ILE A 41 -0.20 -26.94 -11.88
CA ILE A 41 -0.92 -25.97 -12.70
C ILE A 41 -1.23 -26.63 -14.04
N ASP A 42 -2.47 -26.50 -14.49
CA ASP A 42 -2.87 -26.94 -15.83
C ASP A 42 -2.48 -25.87 -16.86
N SER A 43 -1.18 -25.69 -17.07
CA SER A 43 -0.63 -24.72 -18.03
C SER A 43 -0.14 -25.42 -19.30
N PRO A 44 -0.09 -24.72 -20.45
CA PRO A 44 0.45 -25.28 -21.70
C PRO A 44 1.89 -25.81 -21.58
N ARG A 45 2.64 -25.36 -20.58
CA ARG A 45 4.03 -25.76 -20.33
C ARG A 45 4.19 -26.93 -19.36
N LYS A 46 3.09 -27.55 -18.90
CA LYS A 46 3.03 -28.71 -17.96
C LYS A 46 4.20 -28.78 -16.97
N GLY A 47 3.96 -28.35 -15.74
CA GLY A 47 5.00 -28.40 -14.70
C GLY A 47 4.44 -28.27 -13.29
N ASN A 48 5.36 -28.21 -12.33
CA ASN A 48 5.02 -27.84 -10.96
C ASN A 48 4.41 -26.44 -10.94
N PHE A 49 3.48 -26.21 -10.02
CA PHE A 49 2.83 -24.91 -9.87
C PHE A 49 3.86 -23.79 -9.70
N CYS A 50 3.72 -22.74 -10.53
CA CYS A 50 4.47 -21.51 -10.42
C CYS A 50 3.49 -20.34 -10.40
N SER A 51 3.51 -19.52 -9.33
CA SER A 51 2.61 -18.37 -9.19
C SER A 51 2.71 -17.39 -10.37
N ARG A 52 3.89 -17.25 -10.97
CA ARG A 52 4.10 -16.43 -12.17
C ARG A 52 3.31 -16.95 -13.36
N GLU A 53 3.33 -18.26 -13.61
CA GLU A 53 2.58 -18.87 -14.70
C GLU A 53 1.07 -18.78 -14.47
N ALA A 54 0.62 -19.06 -13.24
CA ALA A 54 -0.78 -18.88 -12.85
C ALA A 54 -1.25 -17.44 -13.10
N TYR A 55 -0.44 -16.45 -12.70
CA TYR A 55 -0.76 -15.05 -12.91
C TYR A 55 -0.85 -14.69 -14.40
N ILE A 56 0.11 -15.14 -15.22
CA ILE A 56 0.11 -14.89 -16.68
C ILE A 56 -1.13 -15.51 -17.35
N MET A 57 -1.54 -16.72 -16.93
CA MET A 57 -2.75 -17.37 -17.47
C MET A 57 -4.04 -16.64 -17.08
N MET A 58 -4.13 -16.17 -15.83
CA MET A 58 -5.30 -15.44 -15.34
C MET A 58 -5.36 -13.98 -15.81
N SER A 59 -4.21 -13.39 -16.15
CA SER A 59 -4.06 -12.00 -16.55
C SER A 59 -3.46 -11.93 -17.95
N PRO A 60 -4.27 -12.06 -19.02
CA PRO A 60 -3.78 -11.91 -20.39
C PRO A 60 -3.02 -10.58 -20.57
N PRO A 61 -2.12 -10.49 -21.57
CA PRO A 61 -1.35 -9.28 -21.81
C PRO A 61 -2.30 -8.09 -21.96
N HIS A 62 -2.18 -7.14 -21.03
CA HIS A 62 -2.93 -5.90 -21.02
C HIS A 62 -1.95 -4.75 -21.22
N PRO A 63 -2.39 -3.63 -21.82
CA PRO A 63 -1.55 -2.45 -21.88
C PRO A 63 -1.11 -2.02 -20.48
N PRO A 64 0.07 -1.38 -20.34
CA PRO A 64 0.54 -0.86 -19.06
C PRO A 64 -0.53 0.05 -18.46
N ASP A 65 -0.93 -0.25 -17.23
CA ASP A 65 -1.87 0.60 -16.49
C ASP A 65 -1.21 1.96 -16.19
N ALA A 66 -1.83 3.05 -16.64
CA ALA A 66 -1.26 4.40 -16.53
C ALA A 66 -1.01 4.79 -15.07
N SER A 67 -1.91 4.43 -14.17
CA SER A 67 -1.80 4.69 -12.73
C SER A 67 -0.64 3.91 -12.11
N ALA A 68 -0.44 2.66 -12.52
CA ALA A 68 0.72 1.88 -12.15
C ALA A 68 2.01 2.49 -12.72
N CYS A 69 2.02 2.98 -13.95
CA CYS A 69 3.19 3.67 -14.50
C CYS A 69 3.58 4.88 -13.64
N VAL A 70 2.61 5.72 -13.27
CA VAL A 70 2.86 6.89 -12.42
C VAL A 70 3.33 6.46 -11.03
N ALA A 71 2.59 5.60 -10.32
CA ALA A 71 2.93 5.17 -8.97
C ALA A 71 4.31 4.51 -8.87
N TRP A 72 4.73 3.73 -9.87
CA TRP A 72 6.04 3.08 -9.86
C TRP A 72 7.19 3.99 -10.28
N SER A 73 6.91 5.06 -11.03
CA SER A 73 7.91 6.09 -11.36
C SER A 73 8.36 6.90 -10.14
N LEU A 74 7.49 7.05 -9.14
CA LEU A 74 7.80 7.78 -7.91
C LEU A 74 8.94 7.12 -7.12
N ARG A 75 9.80 7.93 -6.50
CA ARG A 75 10.94 7.47 -5.67
C ARG A 75 10.53 7.14 -4.23
N LEU A 76 9.36 6.53 -4.06
CA LEU A 76 8.80 6.13 -2.76
C LEU A 76 9.21 4.69 -2.37
N PRO A 77 9.11 4.31 -1.09
CA PRO A 77 9.18 2.90 -0.67
C PRO A 77 8.13 2.03 -1.37
N SER A 78 8.42 0.75 -1.63
CA SER A 78 7.52 -0.14 -2.38
C SER A 78 6.11 -0.25 -1.79
N LYS A 79 5.99 -0.24 -0.46
CA LYS A 79 4.68 -0.26 0.22
C LYS A 79 3.82 0.96 -0.14
N LEU A 80 4.44 2.12 -0.32
CA LEU A 80 3.74 3.33 -0.73
C LEU A 80 3.38 3.33 -2.21
N LYS A 81 4.20 2.73 -3.08
CA LYS A 81 3.86 2.55 -4.50
C LYS A 81 2.61 1.69 -4.66
N ILE A 82 2.56 0.57 -3.95
CA ILE A 82 1.38 -0.31 -3.91
C ILE A 82 0.19 0.45 -3.34
N PHE A 83 0.36 1.16 -2.22
CA PHE A 83 -0.70 1.97 -1.65
C PHE A 83 -1.22 3.03 -2.63
N ALA A 84 -0.35 3.77 -3.31
CA ALA A 84 -0.73 4.80 -4.27
C ALA A 84 -1.54 4.22 -5.43
N TYR A 85 -1.08 3.10 -5.98
CA TYR A 85 -1.79 2.37 -7.02
C TYR A 85 -3.17 1.94 -6.55
N LEU A 86 -3.25 1.25 -5.40
CA LEU A 86 -4.51 0.82 -4.82
C LEU A 86 -5.44 2.00 -4.55
N ALA A 87 -4.90 3.13 -4.07
CA ALA A 87 -5.69 4.31 -3.73
C ALA A 87 -6.24 5.06 -4.95
N ASP A 88 -5.67 4.83 -6.14
CA ASP A 88 -6.12 5.40 -7.40
C ASP A 88 -7.10 4.46 -8.13
N ILE A 89 -6.85 3.14 -8.10
CA ILE A 89 -7.77 2.15 -8.69
C ILE A 89 -8.97 1.82 -7.81
N ASP A 90 -8.94 2.19 -6.51
CA ASP A 90 -10.09 2.05 -5.62
C ASP A 90 -11.21 2.97 -6.11
N ARG A 91 -12.16 2.35 -6.82
CA ARG A 91 -13.28 2.94 -7.60
C ARG A 91 -14.23 3.85 -6.81
N LEU A 92 -13.93 4.15 -5.55
CA LEU A 92 -14.74 4.99 -4.66
C LEU A 92 -14.45 6.49 -4.80
N ARG A 93 -13.53 6.90 -5.67
CA ARG A 93 -13.19 8.32 -5.89
C ARG A 93 -13.67 8.85 -7.23
N ARG A 94 -14.18 10.08 -7.21
CA ARG A 94 -14.65 10.83 -8.38
C ARG A 94 -13.51 11.34 -9.28
N PHE A 95 -12.27 11.38 -8.77
CA PHE A 95 -11.09 11.93 -9.45
C PHE A 95 -9.85 11.08 -9.17
N SER A 96 -8.95 10.99 -10.14
CA SER A 96 -7.65 10.33 -9.97
C SER A 96 -6.75 11.19 -9.08
N ILE A 97 -5.94 10.56 -8.23
CA ILE A 97 -4.98 11.31 -7.40
C ILE A 97 -3.88 11.96 -8.25
N TRP A 98 -3.69 11.47 -9.48
CA TRP A 98 -2.75 12.01 -10.46
C TRP A 98 -3.29 13.24 -11.17
N GLU A 99 -4.58 13.56 -11.04
CA GLU A 99 -5.17 14.77 -11.65
C GLU A 99 -5.11 15.99 -10.70
N LEU A 100 -4.58 15.81 -9.49
CA LEU A 100 -4.46 16.90 -8.52
C LEU A 100 -3.43 17.93 -9.01
N PRO A 101 -3.82 19.22 -9.18
CA PRO A 101 -2.91 20.23 -9.67
C PRO A 101 -1.79 20.50 -8.66
N ALA A 102 -0.57 20.61 -9.17
CA ALA A 102 0.57 21.03 -8.35
C ALA A 102 0.44 22.51 -7.97
N PRO A 103 0.67 22.87 -6.70
CA PRO A 103 0.73 24.26 -6.28
C PRO A 103 1.86 25.04 -6.98
N LEU A 104 1.71 26.35 -7.11
CA LEU A 104 2.75 27.22 -7.65
C LEU A 104 4.06 27.06 -6.85
N GLY A 105 5.18 26.88 -7.56
CA GLY A 105 6.49 26.64 -6.96
C GLY A 105 6.81 25.17 -6.67
N VAL A 106 5.83 24.26 -6.70
CA VAL A 106 6.09 22.83 -6.46
C VAL A 106 6.09 22.06 -7.78
N ALA A 107 7.18 21.37 -8.09
CA ALA A 107 7.25 20.52 -9.28
C ALA A 107 6.22 19.38 -9.21
N THR A 108 5.51 19.11 -10.31
CA THR A 108 4.42 18.11 -10.39
C THR A 108 4.81 16.70 -9.93
N ALA A 109 6.00 16.23 -10.33
CA ALA A 109 6.49 14.92 -9.91
C ALA A 109 6.68 14.83 -8.38
N THR A 110 7.14 15.92 -7.77
CA THR A 110 7.35 16.03 -6.33
C THR A 110 6.03 16.27 -5.60
N TRP A 111 5.06 16.95 -6.23
CA TRP A 111 3.71 17.10 -5.69
C TRP A 111 3.03 15.75 -5.41
N TYR A 112 3.03 14.83 -6.38
CA TYR A 112 2.44 13.49 -6.15
C TYR A 112 3.17 12.69 -5.07
N PHE A 113 4.48 12.88 -4.92
CA PHE A 113 5.24 12.32 -3.82
C PHE A 113 4.69 12.77 -2.46
N GLY A 114 4.37 14.06 -2.33
CA GLY A 114 3.73 14.64 -1.14
C GLY A 114 2.30 14.15 -0.92
N VAL A 115 1.47 14.16 -1.97
CA VAL A 115 0.09 13.66 -1.91
C VAL A 115 0.02 12.23 -1.38
N VAL A 116 0.84 11.33 -1.95
CA VAL A 116 0.88 9.92 -1.52
C VAL A 116 1.37 9.81 -0.07
N ALA A 117 2.35 10.62 0.35
CA ALA A 117 2.83 10.63 1.73
C ALA A 117 1.74 11.07 2.73
N ILE A 118 0.97 12.12 2.41
CA ILE A 118 -0.15 12.59 3.24
C ILE A 118 -1.23 11.51 3.32
N MET A 119 -1.63 10.95 2.18
CA MET A 119 -2.66 9.90 2.14
C MET A 119 -2.25 8.66 2.93
N TRP A 120 -0.99 8.25 2.80
CA TRP A 120 -0.41 7.17 3.59
C TRP A 120 -0.45 7.48 5.09
N SER A 121 -0.13 8.72 5.47
CA SER A 121 -0.18 9.17 6.85
C SER A 121 -1.60 9.19 7.42
N ILE A 122 -2.59 9.66 6.66
CA ILE A 122 -4.02 9.60 7.01
C ILE A 122 -4.46 8.15 7.22
N TRP A 123 -4.09 7.26 6.29
CA TRP A 123 -4.41 5.84 6.39
C TRP A 123 -3.80 5.21 7.66
N LYS A 124 -2.53 5.53 7.97
CA LYS A 124 -1.88 5.07 9.22
C LYS A 124 -2.63 5.57 10.45
N THR A 125 -2.97 6.86 10.50
CA THR A 125 -3.67 7.47 11.65
C THR A 125 -5.07 6.88 11.82
N ARG A 126 -5.82 6.68 10.73
CA ARG A 126 -7.12 6.00 10.78
C ARG A 126 -6.98 4.57 11.29
N ASN A 127 -6.00 3.81 10.81
CA ASN A 127 -5.79 2.45 11.29
C ASN A 127 -5.42 2.42 12.77
N ASP A 128 -4.59 3.35 13.24
CA ASP A 128 -4.24 3.45 14.65
C ASP A 128 -5.47 3.77 15.51
N LEU A 129 -6.34 4.67 15.05
CA LEU A 129 -7.63 4.93 15.70
C LEU A 129 -8.53 3.68 15.72
N VAL A 130 -8.71 3.01 14.59
CA VAL A 130 -9.63 1.87 14.46
C VAL A 130 -9.16 0.65 15.25
N PHE A 131 -7.86 0.37 15.25
CA PHE A 131 -7.32 -0.85 15.84
C PHE A 131 -6.78 -0.66 17.25
N ASN A 132 -6.31 0.54 17.61
CA ASN A 132 -5.71 0.82 18.91
C ASN A 132 -6.45 1.90 19.72
N GLY A 133 -7.50 2.54 19.16
CA GLY A 133 -8.24 3.59 19.84
C GLY A 133 -7.53 4.94 19.95
N ASN A 134 -6.35 5.08 19.32
CA ASN A 134 -5.53 6.28 19.42
C ASN A 134 -6.06 7.39 18.51
N THR A 135 -6.59 8.46 19.10
CA THR A 135 -6.98 9.68 18.38
C THR A 135 -5.79 10.59 18.16
N ALA A 136 -5.72 11.25 17.00
CA ALA A 136 -4.71 12.26 16.71
C ALA A 136 -5.38 13.55 16.21
N THR A 137 -4.67 14.68 16.36
CA THR A 137 -5.15 15.96 15.84
C THR A 137 -5.15 15.97 14.30
N PRO A 138 -6.00 16.79 13.65
CA PRO A 138 -6.04 16.88 12.19
C PRO A 138 -4.71 17.27 11.54
N SER A 139 -3.83 17.99 12.25
CA SER A 139 -2.50 18.39 11.76
C SER A 139 -1.46 17.27 11.85
N PHE A 140 -1.71 16.25 12.68
CA PHE A 140 -0.75 15.16 12.92
C PHE A 140 -0.39 14.36 11.66
N PRO A 141 -1.34 13.96 10.78
CA PRO A 141 -1.00 13.28 9.54
C PRO A 141 -0.05 14.08 8.63
N ILE A 142 -0.22 15.40 8.54
CA ILE A 142 0.62 16.25 7.68
C ILE A 142 2.03 16.35 8.26
N ARG A 143 2.17 16.60 9.57
CA ARG A 143 3.49 16.62 10.25
C ARG A 143 4.24 15.30 10.07
N ARG A 144 3.56 14.18 10.31
CA ARG A 144 4.12 12.83 10.08
C ARG A 144 4.50 12.61 8.62
N ALA A 145 3.72 13.11 7.66
CA ALA A 145 4.08 13.03 6.24
C ALA A 145 5.34 13.85 5.93
N CYS A 146 5.50 15.05 6.51
CA CYS A 146 6.71 15.85 6.37
C CYS A 146 7.96 15.16 6.93
N ASP A 147 7.83 14.42 8.05
CA ASP A 147 8.92 13.64 8.63
C ASP A 147 9.28 12.44 7.73
N ASP A 148 8.26 11.72 7.25
CA ASP A 148 8.42 10.63 6.29
C ASP A 148 9.10 11.12 5.00
N ILE A 149 8.71 12.28 4.47
CA ILE A 149 9.32 12.92 3.29
C ILE A 149 10.79 13.25 3.53
N ALA A 150 11.11 13.85 4.69
CA ALA A 150 12.50 14.15 5.05
C ALA A 150 13.36 12.89 5.12
N LEU A 151 12.80 11.78 5.62
CA LEU A 151 13.46 10.48 5.63
C LEU A 151 13.64 9.92 4.21
N TRP A 152 12.62 10.05 3.35
CA TRP A 152 12.65 9.49 1.99
C TRP A 152 13.39 10.36 0.98
N ARG A 153 13.74 11.60 1.30
CA ARG A 153 14.52 12.51 0.44
C ARG A 153 15.79 11.86 -0.11
N TRP A 154 16.39 10.94 0.66
CA TRP A 154 17.63 10.25 0.28
C TRP A 154 17.45 9.26 -0.88
N ARG A 155 16.21 8.83 -1.15
CA ARG A 155 15.84 7.99 -2.31
C ARG A 155 15.77 8.78 -3.61
N ILE A 156 15.77 10.12 -3.53
CA ILE A 156 15.71 11.03 -4.66
C ILE A 156 17.15 11.42 -5.04
N PRO A 157 17.49 11.43 -6.35
CA PRO A 157 18.79 11.91 -6.83
C PRO A 157 19.10 13.29 -6.28
N ARG A 158 20.38 13.59 -6.01
CA ARG A 158 20.80 14.82 -5.32
C ARG A 158 20.20 16.09 -5.93
N LEU A 159 20.15 16.18 -7.25
CA LEU A 159 19.62 17.33 -7.99
C LEU A 159 18.12 17.58 -7.74
N GLY A 160 17.33 16.53 -7.45
CA GLY A 160 15.89 16.66 -7.19
C GLY A 160 15.54 16.80 -5.71
N ARG A 161 16.51 16.92 -4.80
CA ARG A 161 16.23 17.04 -3.37
C ARG A 161 15.73 18.42 -2.97
N ALA A 162 16.16 19.47 -3.66
CA ALA A 162 15.69 20.83 -3.42
C ALA A 162 14.16 20.92 -3.58
N ASP A 163 13.61 20.34 -4.65
CA ASP A 163 12.15 20.29 -4.88
C ASP A 163 11.39 19.60 -3.74
N VAL A 164 12.01 18.61 -3.09
CA VAL A 164 11.42 17.85 -1.98
C VAL A 164 11.45 18.67 -0.69
N ASP A 165 12.54 19.40 -0.47
CA ASP A 165 12.67 20.33 0.65
C ASP A 165 11.69 21.52 0.49
N GLU A 166 11.45 21.98 -0.74
CA GLU A 166 10.44 23.01 -1.09
C GLU A 166 9.01 22.48 -0.85
N LEU A 167 8.69 21.29 -1.34
CA LEU A 167 7.42 20.61 -1.04
C LEU A 167 7.20 20.48 0.47
N ARG A 168 8.21 20.03 1.21
CA ARG A 168 8.12 19.85 2.66
C ARG A 168 7.83 21.20 3.33
N SER A 169 8.52 22.26 2.92
CA SER A 169 8.31 23.61 3.44
C SER A 169 6.89 24.10 3.14
N TYR A 170 6.42 23.90 1.91
CA TYR A 170 5.04 24.20 1.48
C TYR A 170 4.00 23.50 2.36
N MET A 171 4.21 22.22 2.70
CA MET A 171 3.32 21.42 3.53
C MET A 171 3.35 21.84 5.01
N ILE A 172 4.53 22.16 5.55
CA ILE A 172 4.69 22.63 6.94
C ILE A 172 3.97 23.96 7.14
N MET A 173 4.10 24.91 6.20
CA MET A 173 3.43 26.21 6.27
C MET A 173 1.89 26.12 6.31
N ARG A 174 1.31 24.95 6.01
CA ARG A 174 -0.14 24.69 6.05
C ARG A 174 -0.57 23.81 7.22
N CYS A 175 0.35 23.52 8.14
CA CYS A 175 0.09 22.77 9.38
C CYS A 175 -0.21 23.66 10.59
N ASP A 176 0.06 24.96 10.48
CA ASP A 176 -0.15 25.98 11.51
C ASP A 176 -1.43 26.76 11.21
#